data_AF-A0A842XZ66-F1
#
_entry.id   AF-A0A842XZ66-F1
#
_cell.length_a   1.000
_cell.length_b   1.000
_cell.length_c   1.000
_cell.angle_alpha   90.00
_cell.angle_beta   90.00
_cell.angle_gamma   90.00
#
_symmetry.space_group_name_H-M   'P 1'
#
loop_
_entity.id
_entity.type
_entity.pdbx_description
1 polymer ?
#
loop_
_entity_poly.entity_id
_entity_poly.type
_entity_poly.pdbx_seq_one_letter_code
_entity_poly.pdbx_strand_id
1 'polypeptide(L)'
;MDPLITKNKGNFSAAIREIIDLIDTMLNNPDDVSKVIDGLKTDYNFTETIMYWLIKQARGKLIEQEVLDNIIDPAKIVLISDLEKYLDDMTNGGNWQTSIKMDNYDNNIIPSGVNVILTGHSVYKMEFLGGIISSFLVTHKKQEIVSLKREANKLIVGFKQQHNTNLAKQSLVRYFGYMEDILLEVSKNFEFWKCIANLYRQTNYNMVVIPKKYYNELLTGTGVPGCLTAPIEAIHRIPVKDIPLEKLILTMKSVYEHMGIVERIDMDENTLNIYHGYSDPRAIETIEKLLLGVLDAHGTRYESCCSENLIVLSRANTPVKEEMSRSFNVQRV
;
A
#
# COMPACT_ATOMS: atom_id res chain seq x y z
N MET A 1 4.88 -14.90 -21.20
CA MET A 1 3.84 -14.73 -22.24
C MET A 1 4.33 -15.25 -23.58
N ASP A 2 5.54 -14.89 -24.01
CA ASP A 2 6.12 -15.32 -25.30
C ASP A 2 6.11 -16.84 -25.58
N PRO A 3 6.32 -17.76 -24.61
CA PRO A 3 6.36 -19.20 -24.92
C PRO A 3 5.00 -19.77 -25.37
N LEU A 4 3.91 -19.35 -24.73
CA LEU A 4 2.54 -19.80 -25.04
C LEU A 4 2.04 -19.26 -26.37
N ILE A 5 2.35 -17.99 -26.65
CA ILE A 5 2.01 -17.35 -27.92
C ILE A 5 2.79 -18.07 -29.01
N THR A 6 4.04 -18.46 -28.78
CA THR A 6 4.83 -19.24 -29.74
C THR A 6 4.28 -20.66 -29.92
N LYS A 7 3.89 -21.36 -28.83
CA LYS A 7 3.24 -22.68 -28.85
C LYS A 7 1.93 -22.67 -29.63
N ASN A 8 1.11 -21.64 -29.42
CA ASN A 8 -0.17 -21.44 -30.08
C ASN A 8 -0.08 -20.59 -31.36
N LYS A 9 1.12 -20.45 -31.95
CA LYS A 9 1.36 -19.73 -33.23
C LYS A 9 0.76 -18.32 -33.30
N GLY A 10 0.87 -17.54 -32.23
CA GLY A 10 0.29 -16.21 -32.12
C GLY A 10 -1.11 -16.19 -31.50
N ASN A 11 -1.74 -17.34 -31.27
CA ASN A 11 -3.13 -17.40 -30.81
C ASN A 11 -3.25 -17.29 -29.29
N PHE A 12 -3.36 -16.05 -28.81
CA PHE A 12 -3.55 -15.71 -27.41
C PHE A 12 -4.84 -16.32 -26.81
N SER A 13 -5.91 -16.44 -27.60
CA SER A 13 -7.17 -17.02 -27.13
C SER A 13 -7.05 -18.50 -26.83
N ALA A 14 -6.28 -19.25 -27.63
CA ALA A 14 -5.99 -20.66 -27.37
C ALA A 14 -5.15 -20.84 -26.10
N ALA A 15 -4.15 -19.98 -25.90
CA ALA A 15 -3.32 -19.99 -24.70
C ALA A 15 -4.11 -19.69 -23.41
N ILE A 16 -5.05 -18.75 -23.45
CA ILE A 16 -5.93 -18.45 -22.30
C ILE A 16 -6.94 -19.57 -22.06
N ARG A 17 -7.46 -20.21 -23.12
CA ARG A 17 -8.37 -21.36 -22.98
C ARG A 17 -7.66 -22.57 -22.35
N GLU A 18 -6.41 -22.83 -22.72
CA GLU A 18 -5.57 -23.86 -22.11
C GLU A 18 -5.32 -23.60 -20.61
N ILE A 19 -5.22 -22.33 -20.20
CA ILE A 19 -5.14 -21.94 -18.78
C ILE A 19 -6.47 -22.15 -18.05
N ILE A 20 -7.60 -21.82 -18.69
CA ILE A 20 -8.93 -22.00 -18.10
C ILE A 20 -9.24 -23.50 -17.94
N ASP A 21 -8.98 -24.31 -18.96
CA ASP A 21 -9.19 -25.76 -18.92
C ASP A 21 -8.33 -26.42 -17.83
N LEU A 22 -7.09 -25.92 -17.63
CA LEU A 22 -6.21 -26.37 -16.56
C LEU A 22 -6.77 -26.04 -15.17
N ILE A 23 -7.27 -24.81 -14.98
CA ILE A 23 -7.88 -24.35 -13.71
C ILE A 23 -9.18 -25.11 -13.43
N ASP A 24 -10.02 -25.33 -14.44
CA ASP A 24 -11.26 -26.09 -14.31
C ASP A 24 -10.98 -27.57 -14.00
N THR A 25 -9.89 -28.13 -14.52
CA THR A 25 -9.44 -29.49 -14.16
C THR A 25 -8.97 -29.56 -12.71
N MET A 26 -8.28 -28.52 -12.20
CA MET A 26 -7.87 -28.42 -10.79
C MET A 26 -9.05 -28.28 -9.83
N LEU A 27 -10.09 -27.53 -10.22
CA LEU A 27 -11.28 -27.31 -9.38
C LEU A 27 -12.17 -28.55 -9.26
N ASN A 28 -12.21 -29.38 -10.29
CA ASN A 28 -13.13 -30.53 -10.34
C ASN A 28 -12.52 -31.85 -9.86
N ASN A 29 -11.18 -32.02 -9.88
CA ASN A 29 -10.50 -33.25 -9.45
C ASN A 29 -9.25 -32.97 -8.59
N PRO A 30 -9.42 -32.68 -7.29
CA PRO A 30 -8.31 -32.32 -6.40
C PRO A 30 -7.23 -33.42 -6.24
N ASP A 31 -7.57 -34.69 -6.46
CA ASP A 31 -6.62 -35.82 -6.38
C ASP A 31 -5.70 -35.96 -7.62
N ASP A 32 -6.07 -35.35 -8.76
CA ASP A 32 -5.27 -35.36 -10.00
C ASP A 32 -4.29 -34.17 -10.11
N VAL A 33 -4.27 -33.30 -9.10
CA VAL A 33 -3.33 -32.17 -8.98
C VAL A 33 -1.87 -32.64 -9.13
N SER A 34 -1.54 -33.83 -8.65
CA SER A 34 -0.19 -34.42 -8.81
C SER A 34 0.20 -34.70 -10.27
N LYS A 35 -0.71 -35.23 -11.08
CA LYS A 35 -0.48 -35.52 -12.51
C LYS A 35 -0.47 -34.25 -13.35
N VAL A 36 -1.27 -33.26 -12.97
CA VAL A 36 -1.28 -31.94 -13.60
C VAL A 36 0.01 -31.18 -13.28
N ILE A 37 0.51 -31.27 -12.03
CA ILE A 37 1.84 -30.77 -11.65
C ILE A 37 2.93 -31.49 -12.45
N ASP A 38 2.83 -32.80 -12.65
CA ASP A 38 3.79 -33.55 -13.47
C ASP A 38 3.71 -33.20 -14.97
N GLY A 39 2.52 -32.90 -15.50
CA GLY A 39 2.35 -32.32 -16.84
C GLY A 39 2.93 -30.91 -16.96
N LEU A 40 2.72 -30.06 -15.95
CA LEU A 40 3.28 -28.71 -15.84
C LEU A 40 4.80 -28.70 -15.65
N LYS A 41 5.38 -29.76 -15.08
CA LYS A 41 6.84 -29.97 -15.02
C LYS A 41 7.44 -30.23 -16.40
N THR A 42 6.68 -30.69 -17.40
CA THR A 42 7.24 -30.92 -18.74
C THR A 42 7.45 -29.63 -19.54
N ASP A 43 6.71 -28.55 -19.23
CA ASP A 43 6.88 -27.19 -19.77
C ASP A 43 7.37 -26.21 -18.67
N TYR A 44 8.55 -26.49 -18.08
CA TYR A 44 9.15 -25.78 -16.91
C TYR A 44 9.09 -24.24 -17.00
N ASN A 45 9.30 -23.66 -18.18
CA ASN A 45 9.32 -22.21 -18.38
C ASN A 45 7.92 -21.57 -18.30
N PHE A 46 6.88 -22.32 -18.66
CA PHE A 46 5.52 -21.82 -18.66
C PHE A 46 4.96 -21.75 -17.23
N THR A 47 5.14 -22.84 -16.50
CA THR A 47 4.73 -22.96 -15.09
C THR A 47 5.43 -21.93 -14.22
N GLU A 48 6.74 -21.71 -14.40
CA GLU A 48 7.47 -20.68 -13.67
C GLU A 48 6.95 -19.26 -13.98
N THR A 49 6.65 -18.97 -15.25
CA THR A 49 6.15 -17.64 -15.65
C THR A 49 4.78 -17.35 -15.04
N ILE A 50 3.87 -18.33 -15.03
CA ILE A 50 2.56 -18.19 -14.40
C ILE A 50 2.71 -18.03 -12.89
N MET A 51 3.49 -18.89 -12.24
CA MET A 51 3.70 -18.81 -10.80
C MET A 51 4.28 -17.47 -10.39
N TYR A 52 5.27 -16.98 -11.15
CA TYR A 52 5.83 -15.64 -10.92
C TYR A 52 4.78 -14.53 -11.09
N TRP A 53 3.92 -14.63 -12.11
CA TRP A 53 2.81 -13.69 -12.30
C TRP A 53 1.82 -13.73 -11.14
N LEU A 54 1.40 -14.92 -10.68
CA LEU A 54 0.49 -15.11 -9.55
C LEU A 54 1.08 -14.53 -8.27
N ILE A 55 2.36 -14.81 -7.98
CA ILE A 55 3.09 -14.24 -6.84
C ILE A 55 3.09 -12.71 -6.90
N LYS A 56 3.30 -12.14 -8.09
CA LYS A 56 3.26 -10.68 -8.28
C LYS A 56 1.86 -10.10 -8.03
N GLN A 57 0.79 -10.81 -8.42
CA GLN A 57 -0.60 -10.36 -8.18
C GLN A 57 -1.02 -10.52 -6.71
N ALA A 58 -0.48 -11.51 -5.99
CA ALA A 58 -0.78 -11.76 -4.58
C ALA A 58 -0.10 -10.75 -3.63
N ARG A 59 0.63 -9.77 -4.14
CA ARG A 59 1.41 -8.83 -3.33
C ARG A 59 0.50 -8.02 -2.40
N GLY A 60 0.84 -8.01 -1.12
CA GLY A 60 0.09 -7.27 -0.10
C GLY A 60 -1.17 -7.98 0.38
N LYS A 61 -1.49 -9.18 -0.13
CA LYS A 61 -2.55 -10.06 0.35
C LYS A 61 -1.97 -11.12 1.26
N LEU A 62 -2.62 -11.41 2.39
CA LEU A 62 -2.24 -12.52 3.25
C LEU A 62 -2.74 -13.85 2.69
N ILE A 63 -1.98 -14.91 2.97
CA ILE A 63 -2.43 -16.26 2.67
C ILE A 63 -3.52 -16.67 3.67
N GLU A 64 -4.58 -17.29 3.16
CA GLU A 64 -5.66 -17.81 3.98
C GLU A 64 -5.16 -18.98 4.84
N GLN A 65 -5.66 -19.06 6.07
CA GLN A 65 -5.16 -20.03 7.06
C GLN A 65 -5.27 -21.48 6.59
N GLU A 66 -6.36 -21.84 5.93
CA GLU A 66 -6.56 -23.19 5.38
C GLU A 66 -5.50 -23.52 4.32
N VAL A 67 -5.21 -22.58 3.42
CA VAL A 67 -4.17 -22.75 2.39
C VAL A 67 -2.79 -22.83 3.04
N LEU A 68 -2.54 -22.02 4.07
CA LEU A 68 -1.29 -22.05 4.83
C LEU A 68 -1.07 -23.42 5.48
N ASP A 69 -2.08 -23.99 6.14
CA ASP A 69 -1.98 -25.29 6.81
C ASP A 69 -1.83 -26.45 5.81
N ASN A 70 -2.30 -26.28 4.58
CA ASN A 70 -2.06 -27.21 3.48
C ASN A 70 -0.62 -27.14 2.93
N ILE A 71 0.00 -25.95 2.94
CA ILE A 71 1.41 -25.79 2.52
C ILE A 71 2.34 -26.25 3.64
N ILE A 72 2.12 -25.77 4.86
CA ILE A 72 2.97 -26.05 6.02
C ILE A 72 2.11 -26.73 7.08
N ASP A 73 2.12 -28.06 7.08
CA ASP A 73 1.36 -28.87 8.03
C ASP A 73 1.88 -28.65 9.46
N PRO A 74 1.13 -27.95 10.34
CA PRO A 74 1.61 -27.60 11.67
C PRO A 74 1.73 -28.81 12.60
N ALA A 75 1.08 -29.94 12.27
CA ALA A 75 1.21 -31.18 13.04
C ALA A 75 2.51 -31.92 12.73
N LYS A 76 3.05 -31.75 11.50
CA LYS A 76 4.35 -32.33 11.10
C LYS A 76 5.52 -31.40 11.39
N ILE A 77 5.33 -30.10 11.20
CA ILE A 77 6.39 -29.10 11.31
C ILE A 77 6.29 -28.40 12.66
N VAL A 78 6.79 -29.09 13.70
CA VAL A 78 6.73 -28.60 15.08
C VAL A 78 7.95 -27.78 15.45
N LEU A 79 9.14 -28.10 14.93
CA LEU A 79 10.37 -27.37 15.22
C LEU A 79 10.65 -26.29 14.16
N ILE A 80 11.26 -25.18 14.57
CA ILE A 80 11.75 -24.13 13.65
C ILE A 80 12.81 -24.69 12.71
N SER A 81 13.69 -25.56 13.20
CA SER A 81 14.66 -26.25 12.36
C SER A 81 14.00 -27.12 11.29
N ASP A 82 12.88 -27.76 11.60
CA ASP A 82 12.14 -28.58 10.64
C ASP A 82 11.44 -27.71 9.59
N LEU A 83 10.98 -26.52 10.01
CA LEU A 83 10.41 -25.51 9.12
C LEU A 83 11.46 -24.99 8.14
N GLU A 84 12.64 -24.60 8.63
CA GLU A 84 13.75 -24.13 7.81
C GLU A 84 14.14 -25.20 6.78
N LYS A 85 14.32 -26.45 7.22
CA LYS A 85 14.63 -27.56 6.32
C LYS A 85 13.54 -27.82 5.29
N TYR A 86 12.27 -27.84 5.70
CA TYR A 86 11.14 -28.03 4.79
C TYR A 86 11.11 -26.94 3.71
N LEU A 87 11.33 -25.69 4.10
CA LEU A 87 11.34 -24.55 3.19
C LEU A 87 12.55 -24.59 2.25
N ASP A 88 13.72 -24.98 2.74
CA ASP A 88 14.90 -25.17 1.90
C ASP A 88 14.69 -26.29 0.88
N ASP A 89 14.09 -27.42 1.27
CA ASP A 89 13.74 -28.50 0.33
C ASP A 89 12.73 -28.00 -0.72
N MET A 90 11.73 -27.21 -0.30
CA MET A 90 10.73 -26.60 -1.17
C MET A 90 11.34 -25.59 -2.16
N THR A 91 12.27 -24.75 -1.71
CA THR A 91 12.90 -23.72 -2.56
C THR A 91 14.00 -24.28 -3.44
N ASN A 92 14.71 -25.34 -3.03
CA ASN A 92 15.70 -26.05 -3.84
C ASN A 92 15.05 -26.95 -4.89
N GLY A 93 13.87 -27.50 -4.61
CA GLY A 93 13.10 -28.31 -5.56
C GLY A 93 12.44 -27.50 -6.68
N GLY A 94 12.31 -26.18 -6.53
CA GLY A 94 11.77 -25.27 -7.54
C GLY A 94 12.78 -24.22 -8.00
N ASN A 95 12.55 -23.57 -9.15
CA ASN A 95 13.34 -22.42 -9.60
C ASN A 95 13.13 -21.15 -8.74
N TRP A 96 13.00 -21.28 -7.41
CA TRP A 96 12.76 -20.15 -6.51
C TRP A 96 13.99 -19.25 -6.37
N GLN A 97 15.20 -19.81 -6.47
CA GLN A 97 16.47 -19.07 -6.35
C GLN A 97 16.50 -18.16 -5.12
N THR A 98 15.90 -18.63 -4.02
CA THR A 98 15.77 -17.88 -2.77
C THR A 98 16.18 -18.83 -1.64
N SER A 99 17.24 -18.46 -0.92
CA SER A 99 17.70 -19.15 0.28
C SER A 99 17.00 -18.57 1.49
N ILE A 100 16.59 -19.43 2.41
CA ILE A 100 15.93 -19.06 3.66
C ILE A 100 16.87 -19.44 4.80
N LYS A 101 16.98 -18.58 5.80
CA LYS A 101 17.69 -18.89 7.03
C LYS A 101 16.91 -18.38 8.22
N MET A 102 16.82 -19.20 9.28
CA MET A 102 16.24 -18.79 10.56
C MET A 102 17.33 -18.75 11.63
N ASP A 103 17.51 -17.61 12.28
CA ASP A 103 18.53 -17.46 13.32
C ASP A 103 18.03 -16.67 14.55
N ASN A 104 18.90 -16.58 15.54
CA ASN A 104 18.67 -15.82 16.77
C ASN A 104 17.41 -16.25 17.55
N TYR A 105 17.20 -17.57 17.65
CA TYR A 105 16.13 -18.15 18.44
C TYR A 105 16.70 -19.05 19.56
N ASP A 106 16.09 -18.96 20.74
CA ASP A 106 16.50 -19.64 21.98
C ASP A 106 15.80 -20.99 22.17
N ASN A 107 14.64 -21.19 21.54
CA ASN A 107 13.82 -22.39 21.65
C ASN A 107 13.25 -22.78 20.27
N ASN A 108 13.41 -24.05 19.89
CA ASN A 108 12.94 -24.54 18.59
C ASN A 108 11.41 -24.68 18.45
N ILE A 109 10.64 -24.65 19.54
CA ILE A 109 9.19 -24.89 19.54
C ILE A 109 8.43 -23.57 19.67
N ILE A 110 8.76 -22.75 20.67
CA ILE A 110 8.18 -21.41 20.86
C ILE A 110 9.33 -20.50 21.32
N PRO A 111 10.02 -19.80 20.40
CA PRO A 111 11.12 -18.93 20.76
C PRO A 111 10.65 -17.61 21.38
N SER A 112 11.52 -17.00 22.17
CA SER A 112 11.33 -15.61 22.65
C SER A 112 11.46 -14.59 21.51
N GLY A 113 12.21 -14.94 20.46
CA GLY A 113 12.29 -14.22 19.20
C GLY A 113 13.00 -15.04 18.13
N VAL A 114 12.84 -14.64 16.88
CA VAL A 114 13.50 -15.29 15.74
C VAL A 114 13.72 -14.25 14.66
N ASN A 115 14.81 -14.37 13.90
CA ASN A 115 15.02 -13.62 12.68
C ASN A 115 14.90 -14.57 11.50
N VAL A 116 14.09 -14.17 10.51
CA VAL A 116 14.00 -14.86 9.22
C VAL A 116 14.71 -14.01 8.20
N ILE A 117 15.71 -14.60 7.54
CA ILE A 117 16.52 -13.97 6.51
C ILE A 117 16.25 -14.69 5.20
N LEU A 118 15.69 -13.99 4.21
CA LEU A 118 15.54 -14.48 2.85
C LEU A 118 16.54 -13.77 1.95
N THR A 119 17.27 -14.52 1.14
CA THR A 119 18.24 -13.98 0.17
C THR A 119 17.92 -14.52 -1.20
N GLY A 120 17.74 -13.64 -2.20
CA GLY A 120 17.36 -14.06 -3.55
C GLY A 120 17.36 -12.91 -4.55
N HIS A 121 17.13 -13.24 -5.82
CA HIS A 121 17.15 -12.28 -6.93
C HIS A 121 15.80 -11.62 -7.22
N SER A 122 14.71 -12.13 -6.64
CA SER A 122 13.36 -11.63 -6.89
C SER A 122 12.71 -11.13 -5.60
N VAL A 123 12.46 -9.83 -5.54
CA VAL A 123 11.74 -9.19 -4.41
C VAL A 123 10.34 -9.81 -4.23
N TYR A 124 9.64 -10.15 -5.31
CA TYR A 124 8.30 -10.73 -5.21
C TYR A 124 8.32 -12.15 -4.62
N LYS A 125 9.26 -13.01 -5.05
CA LYS A 125 9.42 -14.35 -4.46
C LYS A 125 9.80 -14.25 -2.98
N MET A 126 10.71 -13.34 -2.62
CA MET A 126 11.11 -13.10 -1.22
C MET A 126 9.95 -12.56 -0.37
N GLU A 127 9.18 -11.58 -0.84
CA GLU A 127 8.02 -11.04 -0.11
C GLU A 127 6.93 -12.11 0.08
N PHE A 128 6.68 -12.94 -0.93
CA PHE A 128 5.71 -14.02 -0.85
C PHE A 128 6.10 -15.10 0.16
N LEU A 129 7.34 -15.61 0.06
CA LEU A 129 7.87 -16.57 1.03
C LEU A 129 7.93 -15.96 2.44
N GLY A 130 8.36 -14.71 2.56
CA GLY A 130 8.36 -13.97 3.82
C GLY A 130 6.95 -13.89 4.42
N GLY A 131 5.93 -13.66 3.60
CA GLY A 131 4.53 -13.66 4.02
C GLY A 131 4.04 -15.02 4.51
N ILE A 132 4.35 -16.11 3.80
CA ILE A 132 4.01 -17.49 4.20
C ILE A 132 4.66 -17.83 5.54
N ILE A 133 5.99 -17.62 5.65
CA ILE A 133 6.75 -17.92 6.87
C ILE A 133 6.22 -17.10 8.04
N SER A 134 6.01 -15.80 7.83
CA SER A 134 5.49 -14.92 8.88
C SER A 134 4.10 -15.34 9.33
N SER A 135 3.23 -15.75 8.40
CA SER A 135 1.89 -16.24 8.72
C SER A 135 1.95 -17.49 9.58
N PHE A 136 2.84 -18.44 9.24
CA PHE A 136 3.04 -19.65 10.04
C PHE A 136 3.57 -19.33 11.45
N LEU A 137 4.61 -18.49 11.56
CA LEU A 137 5.20 -18.12 12.85
C LEU A 137 4.21 -17.34 13.74
N VAL A 138 3.43 -16.44 13.14
CA VAL A 138 2.39 -15.67 13.86
C VAL A 138 1.28 -16.58 14.36
N THR A 139 0.74 -17.45 13.51
CA THR A 139 -0.39 -18.31 13.89
C THR A 139 0.02 -19.44 14.84
N HIS A 140 1.13 -20.12 14.55
CA HIS A 140 1.47 -21.40 15.20
C HIS A 140 2.61 -21.30 16.22
N LYS A 141 3.44 -20.25 16.18
CA LYS A 141 4.59 -20.08 17.08
C LYS A 141 4.48 -18.87 18.02
N LYS A 142 3.29 -18.23 18.08
CA LYS A 142 3.00 -17.08 18.95
C LYS A 142 4.00 -15.94 18.78
N GLN A 143 4.35 -15.62 17.53
CA GLN A 143 5.28 -14.54 17.22
C GLN A 143 4.52 -13.30 16.73
N GLU A 144 5.06 -12.11 16.99
CA GLU A 144 4.70 -10.89 16.28
C GLU A 144 5.89 -10.37 15.48
N ILE A 145 5.59 -9.75 14.33
CA ILE A 145 6.59 -9.10 13.51
C ILE A 145 6.91 -7.74 14.13
N VAL A 146 8.18 -7.52 14.48
CA VAL A 146 8.65 -6.25 15.04
C VAL A 146 9.35 -5.38 14.01
N SER A 147 9.94 -5.99 12.99
CA SER A 147 10.66 -5.26 11.95
C SER A 147 10.67 -6.01 10.63
N LEU A 148 10.69 -5.24 9.54
CA LEU A 148 10.83 -5.76 8.18
C LEU A 148 11.81 -4.86 7.41
N LYS A 149 13.01 -5.36 7.14
CA LYS A 149 14.03 -4.65 6.37
C LYS A 149 14.12 -5.24 4.97
N ARG A 150 13.97 -4.37 3.97
CA ARG A 150 14.02 -4.72 2.54
C ARG A 150 15.30 -4.16 1.94
N GLU A 151 16.12 -5.04 1.38
CA GLU A 151 17.31 -4.73 0.60
C GLU A 151 17.18 -5.35 -0.81
N ALA A 152 18.02 -4.95 -1.75
CA ALA A 152 17.87 -5.32 -3.16
C ALA A 152 17.79 -6.85 -3.41
N ASN A 153 18.55 -7.63 -2.63
CA ASN A 153 18.64 -9.09 -2.73
C ASN A 153 18.36 -9.81 -1.41
N LYS A 154 17.80 -9.11 -0.42
CA LYS A 154 17.65 -9.63 0.94
C LYS A 154 16.42 -9.06 1.64
N LEU A 155 15.71 -9.92 2.36
CA LEU A 155 14.58 -9.56 3.22
C LEU A 155 14.86 -10.08 4.63
N ILE A 156 14.81 -9.20 5.63
CA ILE A 156 15.01 -9.57 7.03
C ILE A 156 13.73 -9.28 7.80
N VAL A 157 13.13 -10.31 8.37
CA VAL A 157 11.94 -10.22 9.21
C VAL A 157 12.35 -10.54 10.65
N GLY A 158 12.20 -9.56 11.54
CA GLY A 158 12.48 -9.75 12.96
C GLY A 158 11.19 -10.04 13.72
N PHE A 159 11.22 -11.04 14.59
CA PHE A 159 10.10 -11.46 15.41
C PHE A 159 10.42 -11.40 16.91
N LYS A 160 9.36 -11.26 17.71
CA LYS A 160 9.41 -11.54 19.15
C LYS A 160 8.15 -12.28 19.56
N GLN A 161 8.22 -12.96 20.71
CA GLN A 161 7.08 -13.65 21.28
C GLN A 161 5.96 -12.68 21.64
N GLN A 162 4.73 -13.06 21.28
CA GLN A 162 3.51 -12.33 21.58
C GLN A 162 2.39 -13.30 21.93
N HIS A 163 1.90 -13.22 23.18
CA HIS A 163 0.81 -14.07 23.66
C HIS A 163 -0.57 -13.56 23.25
N ASN A 164 -0.70 -12.28 22.92
CA ASN A 164 -1.94 -11.72 22.40
C ASN A 164 -2.04 -11.97 20.89
N THR A 165 -2.81 -12.99 20.52
CA THR A 165 -3.03 -13.38 19.12
C THR A 165 -3.53 -12.24 18.23
N ASN A 166 -4.29 -11.28 18.77
CA ASN A 166 -4.79 -10.15 17.98
C ASN A 166 -3.67 -9.18 17.61
N LEU A 167 -2.77 -8.87 18.55
CA LEU A 167 -1.61 -8.00 18.27
C LEU A 167 -0.65 -8.67 17.29
N ALA A 168 -0.44 -9.98 17.44
CA ALA A 168 0.36 -10.78 16.53
C ALA A 168 -0.21 -10.75 15.09
N LYS A 169 -1.52 -10.99 14.92
CA LYS A 169 -2.20 -10.90 13.63
C LYS A 169 -2.18 -9.49 13.03
N GLN A 170 -2.36 -8.45 13.83
CA GLN A 170 -2.25 -7.07 13.37
C GLN A 170 -0.86 -6.75 12.83
N SER A 171 0.20 -7.31 13.42
CA SER A 171 1.56 -7.16 12.89
C SER A 171 1.69 -7.79 11.48
N LEU A 172 1.05 -8.93 11.24
CA LEU A 172 1.06 -9.59 9.93
C LEU A 172 0.38 -8.74 8.85
N VAL A 173 -0.82 -8.20 9.15
CA VAL A 173 -1.54 -7.28 8.27
C VAL A 173 -0.70 -6.04 7.97
N ARG A 174 -0.09 -5.45 9.01
CA ARG A 174 0.73 -4.24 8.85
C ARG A 174 1.92 -4.43 7.90
N TYR A 175 2.60 -5.57 7.95
CA TYR A 175 3.87 -5.76 7.22
C TYR A 175 3.73 -6.48 5.88
N PHE A 176 2.80 -7.44 5.78
CA PHE A 176 2.59 -8.27 4.57
C PHE A 176 1.17 -8.16 4.00
N GLY A 177 0.18 -7.79 4.80
CA GLY A 177 -1.24 -7.67 4.41
C GLY A 177 -1.72 -6.25 4.15
N TYR A 178 -0.83 -5.34 3.71
CA TYR A 178 -1.15 -3.92 3.62
C TYR A 178 -2.23 -3.58 2.57
N MET A 179 -2.62 -4.53 1.71
CA MET A 179 -3.71 -4.38 0.74
C MET A 179 -4.99 -5.10 1.18
N GLU A 180 -5.02 -5.81 2.30
CA GLU A 180 -6.14 -6.69 2.70
C GLU A 180 -7.47 -5.91 2.76
N ASP A 181 -7.49 -4.79 3.48
CA ASP A 181 -8.68 -3.94 3.64
C ASP A 181 -9.12 -3.31 2.30
N ILE A 182 -8.16 -2.89 1.47
CA ILE A 182 -8.44 -2.27 0.17
C ILE A 182 -9.01 -3.30 -0.80
N LEU A 183 -8.42 -4.49 -0.88
CA LEU A 183 -8.90 -5.56 -1.75
C LEU A 183 -10.28 -6.05 -1.32
N LEU A 184 -10.55 -6.12 -0.01
CA LEU A 184 -11.87 -6.44 0.51
C LEU A 184 -12.91 -5.37 0.11
N GLU A 185 -12.59 -4.09 0.27
CA GLU A 185 -13.46 -2.97 -0.10
C GLU A 185 -13.71 -2.90 -1.61
N VAL A 186 -12.66 -3.07 -2.42
CA VAL A 186 -12.75 -3.13 -3.88
C VAL A 186 -13.59 -4.31 -4.33
N SER A 187 -13.42 -5.49 -3.72
CA SER A 187 -14.21 -6.68 -4.07
C SER A 187 -15.68 -6.51 -3.68
N LYS A 188 -15.94 -5.96 -2.49
CA LYS A 188 -17.30 -5.71 -1.98
C LYS A 188 -18.07 -4.71 -2.83
N ASN A 189 -17.39 -3.67 -3.32
CA ASN A 189 -17.99 -2.57 -4.08
C ASN A 189 -17.39 -2.49 -5.50
N PHE A 190 -17.23 -3.63 -6.16
CA PHE A 190 -16.48 -3.75 -7.42
C PHE A 190 -16.95 -2.82 -8.53
N GLU A 191 -18.25 -2.81 -8.85
CA GLU A 191 -18.76 -1.96 -9.94
C GLU A 191 -18.63 -0.45 -9.61
N PHE A 192 -18.72 -0.08 -8.34
CA PHE A 192 -18.46 1.29 -7.91
C PHE A 192 -17.00 1.68 -8.18
N TRP A 193 -16.03 0.89 -7.68
CA TRP A 193 -14.61 1.20 -7.86
C TRP A 193 -14.17 1.13 -9.31
N LYS A 194 -14.71 0.20 -10.10
CA LYS A 194 -14.52 0.13 -11.55
C LYS A 194 -15.03 1.39 -12.26
N CYS A 195 -16.19 1.91 -11.87
CA CYS A 195 -16.71 3.16 -12.41
C CYS A 195 -15.79 4.34 -12.06
N ILE A 196 -15.45 4.51 -10.78
CA ILE A 196 -14.58 5.59 -10.30
C ILE A 196 -13.21 5.53 -10.99
N ALA A 197 -12.56 4.37 -11.03
CA ALA A 197 -11.25 4.23 -11.68
C ALA A 197 -11.29 4.58 -13.18
N ASN A 198 -12.36 4.20 -13.88
CA ASN A 198 -12.53 4.56 -15.29
C ASN A 198 -12.74 6.07 -15.48
N LEU A 199 -13.54 6.71 -14.62
CA LEU A 199 -13.76 8.16 -14.66
C LEU A 199 -12.44 8.91 -14.46
N TYR A 200 -11.68 8.57 -13.43
CA TYR A 200 -10.36 9.18 -13.17
C TYR A 200 -9.38 8.99 -14.33
N ARG A 201 -9.35 7.80 -14.93
CA ARG A 201 -8.50 7.56 -16.10
C ARG A 201 -8.93 8.38 -17.32
N GLN A 202 -10.24 8.53 -17.56
CA GLN A 202 -10.76 9.29 -18.71
C GLN A 202 -10.55 10.80 -18.57
N THR A 203 -10.50 11.30 -17.33
CA THR A 203 -10.27 12.72 -17.03
C THR A 203 -8.80 13.05 -16.79
N ASN A 204 -7.88 12.12 -17.05
CA ASN A 204 -6.44 12.27 -16.75
C ASN A 204 -6.18 12.71 -15.30
N TYR A 205 -6.95 12.14 -14.36
CA TYR A 205 -6.92 12.45 -12.94
C TYR A 205 -7.23 13.92 -12.59
N ASN A 206 -7.76 14.70 -13.54
CA ASN A 206 -8.20 16.08 -13.31
C ASN A 206 -9.66 16.11 -12.81
N MET A 207 -9.88 15.59 -11.60
CA MET A 207 -11.18 15.63 -10.92
C MET A 207 -11.02 16.01 -9.45
N VAL A 208 -11.97 16.80 -8.99
CA VAL A 208 -12.12 17.11 -7.56
C VAL A 208 -13.14 16.16 -6.95
N VAL A 209 -12.76 15.44 -5.89
CA VAL A 209 -13.68 14.64 -5.10
C VAL A 209 -14.04 15.38 -3.83
N ILE A 210 -15.35 15.50 -3.58
CA ILE A 210 -15.90 16.21 -2.43
C ILE A 210 -16.96 15.31 -1.78
N PRO A 211 -16.97 15.12 -0.45
CA PRO A 211 -18.01 14.35 0.18
C PRO A 211 -19.38 14.99 -0.06
N LYS A 212 -20.39 14.17 -0.37
CA LYS A 212 -21.74 14.61 -0.80
C LYS A 212 -22.36 15.67 0.12
N LYS A 213 -22.16 15.56 1.44
CA LYS A 213 -22.65 16.54 2.41
C LYS A 213 -22.16 17.96 2.10
N TYR A 214 -20.90 18.10 1.73
CA TYR A 214 -20.26 19.38 1.43
C TYR A 214 -20.48 19.85 0.01
N TYR A 215 -20.71 18.92 -0.93
CA TYR A 215 -21.17 19.29 -2.26
C TYR A 215 -22.49 20.09 -2.18
N ASN A 216 -23.39 19.72 -1.25
CA ASN A 216 -24.61 20.50 -1.02
C ASN A 216 -24.31 21.91 -0.49
N GLU A 217 -23.37 22.07 0.44
CA GLU A 217 -22.96 23.38 0.98
C GLU A 217 -22.38 24.29 -0.11
N LEU A 218 -21.60 23.70 -1.04
CA LEU A 218 -21.09 24.40 -2.23
C LEU A 218 -22.22 24.84 -3.15
N LEU A 219 -23.22 23.99 -3.39
CA LEU A 219 -24.38 24.31 -4.23
C LEU A 219 -25.26 25.41 -3.62
N THR A 220 -25.35 25.51 -2.29
CA THR A 220 -26.15 26.52 -1.60
C THR A 220 -25.42 27.85 -1.40
N GLY A 221 -24.13 27.93 -1.72
CA GLY A 221 -23.31 29.14 -1.56
C GLY A 221 -23.13 29.56 -0.09
N THR A 222 -23.38 28.66 0.85
CA THR A 222 -23.35 28.94 2.29
C THR A 222 -21.95 28.70 2.84
N GLY A 223 -21.11 29.73 2.81
CA GLY A 223 -19.86 29.81 3.57
C GLY A 223 -18.76 28.80 3.19
N VAL A 224 -17.62 28.92 3.88
CA VAL A 224 -16.42 28.06 3.76
C VAL A 224 -16.81 26.65 4.23
N PRO A 225 -16.92 25.64 3.34
CA PRO A 225 -17.42 24.33 3.77
C PRO A 225 -16.46 23.69 4.77
N GLY A 226 -16.99 22.98 5.77
CA GLY A 226 -16.20 22.09 6.64
C GLY A 226 -15.65 20.86 5.90
N CYS A 227 -15.57 20.92 4.57
CA CYS A 227 -15.27 19.83 3.66
C CYS A 227 -13.85 19.33 3.79
N LEU A 228 -12.94 20.20 4.25
CA LEU A 228 -11.54 19.92 4.33
C LEU A 228 -11.15 19.26 5.67
N THR A 229 -11.84 19.58 6.77
CA THR A 229 -11.55 18.94 8.07
C THR A 229 -12.10 17.52 8.16
N ALA A 230 -13.31 17.26 7.65
CA ALA A 230 -13.98 15.98 7.88
C ALA A 230 -13.26 14.73 7.31
N PRO A 231 -12.67 14.75 6.09
CA PRO A 231 -11.86 13.62 5.62
C PRO A 231 -10.66 13.36 6.54
N ILE A 232 -10.02 14.41 7.05
CA ILE A 232 -8.89 14.30 7.99
C ILE A 232 -9.36 13.71 9.32
N GLU A 233 -10.45 14.22 9.89
CA GLU A 233 -11.02 13.71 11.14
C GLU A 233 -11.49 12.26 11.00
N ALA A 234 -12.01 11.87 9.83
CA ALA A 234 -12.40 10.48 9.55
C ALA A 234 -11.18 9.53 9.52
N ILE A 235 -10.04 9.98 8.98
CA ILE A 235 -8.79 9.22 8.95
C ILE A 235 -8.22 9.06 10.37
N HIS A 236 -8.16 10.14 11.15
CA HIS A 236 -7.56 10.11 12.49
C HIS A 236 -8.51 9.66 13.59
N ARG A 237 -9.83 9.65 13.32
CA ARG A 237 -10.92 9.35 14.27
C ARG A 237 -10.94 10.27 15.50
N ILE A 238 -10.38 11.48 15.36
CA ILE A 238 -10.35 12.53 16.37
C ILE A 238 -10.55 13.89 15.70
N PRO A 239 -11.04 14.92 16.41
CA PRO A 239 -11.17 16.27 15.89
C PRO A 239 -9.82 16.88 15.46
N VAL A 240 -9.83 17.78 14.47
CA VAL A 240 -8.59 18.40 13.93
C VAL A 240 -7.74 19.06 15.02
N LYS A 241 -8.37 19.74 15.99
CA LYS A 241 -7.71 20.38 17.14
C LYS A 241 -6.88 19.45 18.02
N ASP A 242 -7.17 18.14 17.99
CA ASP A 242 -6.50 17.14 18.84
C ASP A 242 -5.42 16.37 18.05
N ILE A 243 -5.27 16.63 16.74
CA ILE A 243 -4.26 16.01 15.88
C ILE A 243 -2.94 16.80 16.00
N PRO A 244 -1.79 16.17 16.26
CA PRO A 244 -0.51 16.86 16.23
C PRO A 244 -0.24 17.56 14.88
N LEU A 245 0.20 18.82 14.90
CA LEU A 245 0.35 19.66 13.70
C LEU A 245 1.13 18.98 12.56
N GLU A 246 2.25 18.33 12.86
CA GLU A 246 3.05 17.61 11.84
C GLU A 246 2.24 16.52 11.13
N LYS A 247 1.44 15.76 11.90
CA LYS A 247 0.55 14.73 11.35
C LYS A 247 -0.60 15.35 10.57
N LEU A 248 -1.15 16.47 11.06
CA LEU A 248 -2.20 17.20 10.38
C LEU A 248 -1.72 17.66 9.00
N ILE A 249 -0.57 18.34 8.92
CA ILE A 249 -0.01 18.86 7.66
C ILE A 249 0.28 17.71 6.68
N LEU A 250 0.89 16.61 7.14
CA LEU A 250 1.13 15.43 6.30
C LEU A 250 -0.18 14.83 5.76
N THR A 251 -1.22 14.82 6.59
CA THR A 251 -2.54 14.32 6.19
C THR A 251 -3.24 15.28 5.25
N MET A 252 -3.17 16.59 5.48
CA MET A 252 -3.68 17.62 4.57
C MET A 252 -3.03 17.47 3.19
N LYS A 253 -1.70 17.37 3.14
CA LYS A 253 -0.95 17.11 1.90
C LYS A 253 -1.52 15.89 1.17
N SER A 254 -1.55 14.74 1.86
CA SER A 254 -2.04 13.50 1.25
C SER A 254 -3.50 13.64 0.79
N VAL A 255 -4.41 14.07 1.66
CA VAL A 255 -5.85 14.11 1.37
C VAL A 255 -6.17 15.10 0.26
N TYR A 256 -5.66 16.33 0.31
CA TYR A 256 -6.07 17.38 -0.63
C TYR A 256 -5.46 17.19 -2.02
N GLU A 257 -4.24 16.64 -2.11
CA GLU A 257 -3.66 16.22 -3.39
C GLU A 257 -4.48 15.07 -4.02
N HIS A 258 -4.82 14.03 -3.25
CA HIS A 258 -5.60 12.89 -3.78
C HIS A 258 -7.08 13.22 -4.05
N MET A 259 -7.64 14.19 -3.35
CA MET A 259 -8.97 14.74 -3.65
C MET A 259 -8.96 15.69 -4.85
N GLY A 260 -7.80 16.07 -5.38
CA GLY A 260 -7.67 17.00 -6.51
C GLY A 260 -8.04 18.44 -6.17
N ILE A 261 -8.10 18.81 -4.88
CA ILE A 261 -8.37 20.19 -4.44
C ILE A 261 -7.17 21.10 -4.72
N VAL A 262 -5.97 20.52 -4.68
CA VAL A 262 -4.71 21.19 -5.00
C VAL A 262 -3.85 20.20 -5.79
N GLU A 263 -2.89 20.70 -6.57
CA GLU A 263 -2.02 19.84 -7.37
C GLU A 263 -0.87 19.29 -6.54
N ARG A 264 -0.30 20.15 -5.67
CA ARG A 264 0.83 19.80 -4.82
C ARG A 264 0.92 20.71 -3.60
N ILE A 265 1.32 20.16 -2.48
CA ILE A 265 1.69 20.88 -1.26
C ILE A 265 3.14 20.53 -0.93
N ASP A 266 4.05 21.49 -1.03
CA ASP A 266 5.43 21.33 -0.59
C ASP A 266 5.58 21.93 0.82
N MET A 267 6.24 21.18 1.71
CA MET A 267 6.44 21.57 3.11
C MET A 267 7.88 21.99 3.31
N ASP A 268 8.07 23.19 3.88
CA ASP A 268 9.35 23.69 4.38
C ASP A 268 9.25 23.92 5.90
N GLU A 269 10.34 24.28 6.56
CA GLU A 269 10.41 24.36 8.04
C GLU A 269 9.27 25.17 8.67
N ASN A 270 8.84 26.26 8.03
CA ASN A 270 7.78 27.14 8.53
C ASN A 270 6.75 27.56 7.46
N THR A 271 6.84 27.02 6.25
CA THR A 271 5.98 27.41 5.14
C THR A 271 5.36 26.21 4.43
N LEU A 272 4.14 26.41 3.93
CA LEU A 272 3.44 25.47 3.06
C LEU A 272 3.24 26.15 1.71
N ASN A 273 3.82 25.56 0.68
CA ASN A 273 3.71 26.03 -0.70
C ASN A 273 2.66 25.18 -1.42
N ILE A 274 1.50 25.76 -1.70
CA ILE A 274 0.36 25.07 -2.31
C ILE A 274 0.22 25.48 -3.77
N TYR A 275 0.47 24.54 -4.66
CA TYR A 275 0.32 24.68 -6.11
C TYR A 275 -1.09 24.27 -6.54
N HIS A 276 -1.68 25.06 -7.44
CA HIS A 276 -3.03 24.81 -7.91
C HIS A 276 -3.23 25.24 -9.38
N GLY A 277 -4.21 24.63 -10.04
CA GLY A 277 -4.57 24.91 -11.44
C GLY A 277 -5.72 25.92 -11.62
N TYR A 278 -6.19 26.59 -10.58
CA TYR A 278 -7.33 27.52 -10.67
C TYR A 278 -6.95 28.86 -11.29
N SER A 279 -7.78 29.34 -12.22
CA SER A 279 -7.57 30.64 -12.88
C SER A 279 -8.54 31.74 -12.42
N ASP A 280 -9.62 31.39 -11.72
CA ASP A 280 -10.58 32.37 -11.17
C ASP A 280 -10.09 32.86 -9.79
N PRO A 281 -9.82 34.18 -9.62
CA PRO A 281 -9.36 34.72 -8.33
C PRO A 281 -10.27 34.40 -7.15
N ARG A 282 -11.59 34.26 -7.39
CA ARG A 282 -12.55 33.90 -6.34
C ARG A 282 -12.38 32.47 -5.88
N ALA A 283 -12.02 31.57 -6.80
CA ALA A 283 -11.72 30.18 -6.47
C ALA A 283 -10.42 30.08 -5.67
N ILE A 284 -9.39 30.86 -6.07
CA ILE A 284 -8.10 30.95 -5.36
C ILE A 284 -8.34 31.44 -3.92
N GLU A 285 -9.05 32.55 -3.75
CA GLU A 285 -9.39 33.11 -2.42
C GLU A 285 -10.22 32.11 -1.58
N THR A 286 -11.13 31.36 -2.21
CA THR A 286 -11.94 30.36 -1.49
C THR A 286 -11.07 29.21 -0.97
N ILE A 287 -10.13 28.73 -1.77
CA ILE A 287 -9.22 27.64 -1.40
C ILE A 287 -8.24 28.11 -0.33
N GLU A 288 -7.69 29.32 -0.47
CA GLU A 288 -6.88 29.97 0.56
C GLU A 288 -7.61 29.99 1.91
N LYS A 289 -8.85 30.51 1.94
CA LYS A 289 -9.68 30.55 3.16
C LYS A 289 -9.98 29.17 3.72
N LEU A 290 -10.21 28.19 2.85
CA LEU A 290 -10.46 26.81 3.26
C LEU A 290 -9.24 26.17 3.94
N LEU A 291 -8.06 26.36 3.35
CA LEU A 291 -6.81 25.81 3.89
C LEU A 291 -6.44 26.49 5.21
N LEU A 292 -6.55 27.82 5.29
CA LEU A 292 -6.39 28.56 6.54
C LEU A 292 -7.39 28.11 7.60
N GLY A 293 -8.66 27.93 7.23
CA GLY A 293 -9.71 27.49 8.14
C GLY A 293 -9.41 26.15 8.82
N VAL A 294 -8.72 25.23 8.14
CA VAL A 294 -8.28 23.95 8.74
C VAL A 294 -7.19 24.18 9.79
N LEU A 295 -6.22 25.05 9.49
CA LEU A 295 -5.11 25.37 10.39
C LEU A 295 -5.59 26.18 11.62
N ASP A 296 -6.53 27.09 11.40
CA ASP A 296 -7.19 27.84 12.46
C ASP A 296 -8.06 26.93 13.34
N ALA A 297 -8.76 25.96 12.76
CA ALA A 297 -9.52 24.94 13.52
C ALA A 297 -8.60 24.05 14.38
N HIS A 298 -7.36 23.83 13.95
CA HIS A 298 -6.32 23.21 14.78
C HIS A 298 -5.83 24.14 15.91
N GLY A 299 -5.97 25.47 15.74
CA GLY A 299 -5.51 26.48 16.68
C GLY A 299 -4.11 27.03 16.36
N THR A 300 -3.59 26.80 15.16
CA THR A 300 -2.31 27.36 14.72
C THR A 300 -2.53 28.44 13.67
N ARG A 301 -2.08 29.65 13.96
CA ARG A 301 -2.22 30.79 13.05
C ARG A 301 -1.20 30.73 11.93
N TYR A 302 -1.70 30.79 10.71
CA TYR A 302 -0.92 30.99 9.49
C TYR A 302 -1.39 32.27 8.81
N GLU A 303 -0.45 32.92 8.14
CA GLU A 303 -0.70 34.02 7.20
C GLU A 303 -0.54 33.48 5.78
N SER A 304 -1.30 34.04 4.84
CA SER A 304 -1.30 33.63 3.45
C SER A 304 -0.81 34.75 2.53
N CYS A 305 -0.06 34.36 1.51
CA CYS A 305 0.31 35.19 0.37
C CYS A 305 -0.06 34.44 -0.91
N CYS A 306 -0.91 35.03 -1.74
CA CYS A 306 -1.42 34.41 -2.97
C CYS A 306 -0.81 35.05 -4.22
N SER A 307 -0.54 34.21 -5.20
CA SER A 307 -0.18 34.57 -6.58
C SER A 307 -1.02 33.75 -7.56
N GLU A 308 -0.81 33.91 -8.87
CA GLU A 308 -1.66 33.28 -9.89
C GLU A 308 -1.78 31.76 -9.78
N ASN A 309 -0.70 31.04 -9.41
CA ASN A 309 -0.68 29.57 -9.36
C ASN A 309 -0.12 29.01 -8.05
N LEU A 310 0.05 29.85 -7.04
CA LEU A 310 0.70 29.48 -5.78
C LEU A 310 0.09 30.24 -4.60
N ILE A 311 -0.30 29.48 -3.58
CA ILE A 311 -0.67 29.98 -2.25
C ILE A 311 0.45 29.60 -1.30
N VAL A 312 1.05 30.59 -0.63
CA VAL A 312 2.08 30.38 0.39
C VAL A 312 1.47 30.63 1.76
N LEU A 313 1.48 29.63 2.63
CA LEU A 313 1.08 29.77 4.03
C LEU A 313 2.30 29.79 4.94
N SER A 314 2.50 30.85 5.70
CA SER A 314 3.60 31.01 6.66
C SER A 314 3.09 31.11 8.09
N ARG A 315 3.77 30.48 9.03
CA ARG A 315 3.36 30.51 10.45
C ARG A 315 3.46 31.93 11.01
N ALA A 316 2.40 32.43 11.63
CA ALA A 316 2.38 33.75 12.28
C ALA A 316 3.21 33.70 13.57
N ASN A 317 4.54 33.79 13.45
CA ASN A 317 5.56 34.10 14.46
C ASN A 317 7.02 33.88 13.98
N THR A 318 7.26 33.79 12.67
CA THR A 318 8.62 33.88 12.11
C THR A 318 8.80 35.28 11.53
N PRO A 319 9.83 36.06 11.92
CA PRO A 319 10.10 37.32 11.25
C PRO A 319 10.44 36.99 9.80
N VAL A 320 9.55 37.36 8.88
CA VAL A 320 9.89 37.49 7.48
C VAL A 320 11.05 38.48 7.44
N LYS A 321 12.27 37.99 7.22
CA LYS A 321 13.35 38.88 6.82
C LYS A 321 12.89 39.54 5.53
N GLU A 322 12.69 40.84 5.61
CA GLU A 322 12.46 41.73 4.49
C GLU A 322 13.62 41.62 3.48
N GLU A 323 13.53 40.66 2.57
CA GLU A 323 14.32 40.65 1.32
C GLU A 323 13.40 40.36 0.14
N MET A 324 12.33 41.13 0.01
CA MET A 324 11.63 41.24 -1.28
C MET A 324 11.02 42.62 -1.56
N SER A 325 11.46 43.65 -0.81
CA SER A 325 11.01 45.04 -0.99
C SER A 325 12.07 45.94 -1.67
N ARG A 326 13.14 45.39 -2.25
CA ARG A 326 14.25 46.20 -2.81
C ARG A 326 14.70 45.87 -4.24
N SER A 327 13.90 45.17 -5.03
CA SER A 327 14.23 44.91 -6.46
C SER A 327 13.10 45.18 -7.45
N PHE A 328 12.14 46.05 -7.08
CA PHE A 328 11.22 46.67 -8.04
C PHE A 328 11.19 48.19 -7.86
N ASN A 329 12.33 48.84 -8.10
CA ASN A 329 12.40 50.25 -8.41
C ASN A 329 13.69 50.54 -9.15
N VAL A 330 13.65 50.45 -10.49
CA VAL A 330 14.46 51.05 -11.57
C VAL A 330 14.02 50.24 -12.81
N GLN A 331 13.39 50.73 -13.89
CA GLN A 331 13.36 52.05 -14.52
C GLN A 331 12.10 52.13 -15.39
N ARG A 332 11.31 53.20 -15.23
CA ARG A 332 10.56 53.81 -16.33
C ARG A 332 11.49 54.83 -17.00
N VAL A 333 11.80 54.63 -18.27
CA VAL A 333 11.92 55.68 -19.30
C VAL A 333 11.34 55.09 -20.57
#